data_AF-A0A2N1NXA5-F1
#
_entry.id   AF-A0A2N1NXA5-F1
#
_cell.length_a   1.000
_cell.length_b   1.000
_cell.length_c   1.000
_cell.angle_alpha   90.00
_cell.angle_beta   90.00
_cell.angle_gamma   90.00
#
_symmetry.space_group_name_H-M   'P 1'
#
loop_
_entity.id
_entity.type
_entity.pdbx_description
1 polymer ?
#
loop_
_entity_poly.entity_id
_entity_poly.type
_entity_poly.pdbx_seq_one_letter_code
_entity_poly.pdbx_strand_id
1 'polypeptide(L)' 'LLHILECIKNCGPCWSYWQYPMERLCGILLPLVHSRLHPYKNLTNNILLMERFNHLIFVY' A
#
# COMPACT_ATOMS: atom_id res chain seq x y z
N LEU A 1 20.07 -4.63 -3.85
CA LEU A 1 20.31 -5.70 -2.86
C LEU A 1 21.15 -5.28 -1.65
N LEU A 2 22.06 -4.29 -1.78
CA LEU A 2 23.03 -3.94 -0.73
C LEU A 2 22.40 -3.47 0.60
N HIS A 3 21.27 -2.76 0.56
CA HIS A 3 20.62 -2.21 1.75
C HIS A 3 19.80 -3.22 2.56
N ILE A 4 19.52 -4.41 2.01
CA ILE A 4 18.67 -5.39 2.67
C ILE A 4 19.31 -5.89 3.96
N LEU A 5 20.64 -6.06 3.97
CA LEU A 5 21.39 -6.51 5.15
C LEU A 5 21.30 -5.52 6.32
N GLU A 6 21.39 -4.22 6.00
CA GLU A 6 21.35 -3.14 6.98
C GLU A 6 19.93 -2.95 7.54
N CYS A 7 18.91 -3.05 6.68
CA CYS A 7 17.51 -3.10 7.10
C CYS A 7 17.23 -4.30 8.01
N ILE A 8 17.79 -5.49 7.74
CA ILE A 8 17.59 -6.67 8.59
C ILE A 8 18.24 -6.49 9.97
N LYS A 9 19.42 -5.87 10.03
CA LYS A 9 20.08 -5.57 11.31
C LYS A 9 19.28 -4.57 12.15
N ASN A 10 18.74 -3.53 11.51
CA ASN A 10 18.06 -2.44 12.21
C ASN A 10 16.59 -2.78 12.56
N CYS A 11 15.89 -3.50 11.68
CA CYS A 11 14.46 -3.75 11.78
C CYS A 11 14.09 -5.22 12.09
N GLY A 12 15.08 -6.11 12.13
CA GLY A 12 14.88 -7.55 12.32
C GLY A 12 14.67 -8.33 11.02
N PRO A 13 14.41 -9.65 11.10
CA PRO A 13 14.25 -10.51 9.94
C PRO A 13 13.19 -9.95 8.98
N CYS A 14 13.52 -9.91 7.70
CA CYS A 14 12.67 -9.35 6.65
C CYS A 14 11.23 -9.91 6.72
N TRP A 15 11.08 -11.23 6.89
CA TRP A 15 9.77 -11.86 6.96
C TRP A 15 8.92 -11.41 8.17
N SER A 16 9.54 -11.10 9.32
CA SER A 16 8.82 -10.63 10.51
C SER A 16 8.52 -9.13 10.43
N TYR A 17 9.46 -8.33 9.92
CA TYR A 17 9.30 -6.88 9.81
C TYR A 17 8.29 -6.49 8.72
N TRP A 18 8.32 -7.18 7.58
CA TRP A 18 7.47 -6.85 6.44
C TRP A 18 6.05 -7.44 6.53
N GLN A 19 5.81 -8.41 7.42
CA GLN A 19 4.50 -9.05 7.53
C GLN A 19 3.38 -8.04 7.78
N TYR A 20 3.51 -7.24 8.85
CA TYR A 20 2.49 -6.27 9.23
C TYR A 20 2.22 -5.18 8.16
N PRO A 21 3.24 -4.48 7.61
CA PRO A 21 2.99 -3.48 6.58
C PRO A 21 2.44 -4.09 5.28
N MET A 22 2.83 -5.32 4.93
CA MET A 22 2.28 -6.01 3.76
C MET A 22 0.82 -6.41 3.96
N GLU A 23 0.46 -6.96 5.13
CA GLU A 23 -0.93 -7.26 5.48
C GLU A 23 -1.81 -6.02 5.44
N ARG A 24 -1.33 -4.91 6.02
CA ARG A 24 -2.02 -3.62 5.98
C ARG A 24 -2.17 -3.09 4.56
N LEU A 25 -1.12 -3.17 3.75
CA LEU A 25 -1.15 -2.74 2.35
C LEU A 25 -2.16 -3.57 1.55
N CYS A 26 -2.12 -4.89 1.68
CA CYS A 26 -3.07 -5.79 1.02
C CYS A 26 -4.52 -5.54 1.48
N GLY A 27 -4.74 -5.28 2.77
CA GLY A 27 -6.05 -4.93 3.31
C GLY A 27 -6.63 -3.65 2.72
N ILE A 28 -5.79 -2.68 2.37
CA ILE A 28 -6.20 -1.46 1.66
C ILE A 28 -6.38 -1.74 0.16
N LEU A 29 -5.45 -2.47 -0.46
CA LEU A 29 -5.40 -2.62 -1.92
C LEU A 29 -6.49 -3.54 -2.46
N LEU A 30 -6.76 -4.66 -1.78
CA LEU A 30 -7.72 -5.67 -2.24
C LEU A 30 -9.15 -5.10 -2.47
N PRO A 31 -9.72 -4.29 -1.55
CA PRO A 31 -11.01 -3.64 -1.79
C PRO A 31 -11.04 -2.68 -2.98
N LEU A 32 -9.89 -2.05 -3.31
CA LEU A 32 -9.81 -1.08 -4.42
C LEU A 32 -9.81 -1.76 -5.79
N VAL A 33 -9.51 -3.06 -5.87
CA VAL A 33 -9.50 -3.86 -7.09
C VAL A 33 -10.80 -4.68 -7.19
N HIS A 34 -11.94 -4.01 -7.10
CA HIS A 34 -13.25 -4.69 -7.12
C HIS A 34 -13.69 -5.08 -8.56
N SER A 35 -13.21 -4.36 -9.58
CA SER A 35 -13.61 -4.60 -10.97
C SER A 35 -12.99 -5.87 -11.55
N ARG A 36 -13.84 -6.81 -11.99
CA ARG A 36 -13.42 -8.05 -12.67
C ARG A 36 -12.99 -7.84 -14.13
N LEU A 37 -13.54 -6.83 -14.80
CA LEU A 37 -13.30 -6.59 -16.23
C LEU A 37 -12.10 -5.67 -16.47
N HIS A 38 -11.94 -4.63 -15.65
CA HIS A 38 -10.86 -3.65 -15.78
C HIS A 38 -10.23 -3.34 -14.41
N PRO A 39 -9.55 -4.32 -13.78
CA PRO A 39 -9.05 -4.21 -12.42
C PRO A 39 -8.05 -3.05 -12.25
N TYR A 40 -7.11 -2.90 -13.18
CA TYR A 40 -6.08 -1.85 -13.09
C TYR A 40 -6.65 -0.44 -13.25
N LYS A 41 -7.57 -0.25 -14.20
CA LYS A 41 -8.21 1.06 -14.40
C LYS A 41 -9.07 1.46 -13.20
N ASN A 42 -9.75 0.48 -12.60
CA ASN A 42 -10.54 0.70 -11.39
C ASN A 42 -9.64 1.04 -10.20
N LEU A 43 -8.56 0.29 -10.01
CA LEU A 43 -7.56 0.55 -8.98
C LEU A 43 -7.01 1.98 -9.06
N THR A 44 -6.51 2.38 -10.23
CA THR A 44 -5.93 3.72 -10.41
C THR A 44 -6.94 4.82 -10.11
N ASN A 45 -8.18 4.68 -10.57
CA ASN A 45 -9.23 5.66 -10.28
C ASN A 45 -9.54 5.73 -8.78
N ASN A 46 -9.60 4.59 -8.09
CA ASN A 46 -9.85 4.54 -6.66
C ASN A 46 -8.70 5.17 -5.85
N ILE A 47 -7.44 4.90 -6.22
CA ILE A 47 -6.28 5.55 -5.59
C ILE A 47 -6.34 7.07 -5.80
N LEU A 48 -6.63 7.53 -7.02
CA LEU A 48 -6.76 8.96 -7.31
C LEU A 48 -7.88 9.63 -6.49
N LEU A 49 -9.01 8.95 -6.32
CA LEU A 49 -10.10 9.45 -5.47
C LEU A 49 -9.68 9.54 -4.02
N MET A 50 -9.04 8.50 -3.48
CA MET A 50 -8.53 8.48 -2.10
C MET A 50 -7.55 9.63 -1.83
N GLU A 51 -6.61 9.85 -2.74
CA GLU A 51 -5.65 10.97 -2.66
C GLU A 51 -6.35 12.34 -2.66
N ARG A 52 -7.36 12.51 -3.52
CA ARG A 52 -8.16 13.74 -3.54
C ARG A 52 -8.89 13.97 -2.22
N PHE A 53 -9.49 12.94 -1.63
CA PHE A 53 -10.12 13.06 -0.32
C PHE A 53 -9.11 13.41 0.78
N ASN A 54 -7.93 12.77 0.79
CA ASN A 54 -6.87 13.10 1.74
C ASN A 54 -6.42 14.56 1.61
N HIS A 55 -6.26 15.06 0.38
CA HIS A 55 -5.90 16.46 0.15
C HIS A 55 -6.99 17.42 0.61
N LEU A 56 -8.28 17.08 0.45
CA LEU A 56 -9.39 17.90 0.97
C LEU A 56 -9.38 17.98 2.49
N ILE A 57 -9.10 16.87 3.18
CA ILE A 57 -8.97 16.82 4.64
C ILE A 57 -7.78 17.66 5.12
N PHE A 58 -6.69 17.71 4.36
CA PHE A 58 -5.52 18.50 4.72
C PHE A 58 -5.71 20.01 4.52
N VAL A 59 -6.56 20.41 3.56
CA VAL A 59 -6.83 21.82 3.25
C VAL A 59 -7.81 22.47 4.24
N TYR A 60 -8.62 21.67 4.94
CA TYR A 60 -9.63 22.14 5.90
C TYR A 60 -9.17 21.92 7.34
#